data_AF-A0A7W0YAF3-F1
#
_entry.id   AF-A0A7W0YAF3-F1
#
_cell.length_a   1.000
_cell.length_b   1.000
_cell.length_c   1.000
_cell.angle_alpha   90.00
_cell.angle_beta   90.00
_cell.angle_gamma   90.00
#
_symmetry.space_group_name_H-M   'P 1'
#
loop_
_entity.id
_entity.type
_entity.pdbx_description
1 polymer ?
#
loop_
_entity_poly.entity_id
_entity_poly.type
_entity_poly.pdbx_seq_one_letter_code
_entity_poly.pdbx_strand_id
1 'polypeptide(L)'
;GVVAGKTPVLCRSVNVGVVDSIQLTDNLRGVLVKMQMTSEATRLLTKDTQIWVVRPRYGASGISGLSTLVSGSYIELEPGLSQEERRDFVGLEQPPVTPKGVPGLHITFVTDDAGSIAPGTPILYKGLSAGKIETRTFLPQRGKIEFGAFISKEFTPLVRKNTKFWNVSGVDIEVGANGLQLHAGTLESLIVGGITFGQAEGALSAPPVEDGATFVLYDSLADTKKFVMRNSLPYLLLFSGSVRGLNEDAPVEFRGVRIGTVNGVSFSYLPNDPERRVPVLIQIDPTLITDLPTESTDPAEKFVEQSVGNGLRASLKTGNLLTGQMYIDLDFQKDASAATVTEVAGYRVLPTGGSSLAELQDKASALLDKLQGLPLEETVKNATAALASIKATVEDVKKTLGGYGENGPLYQKLSETLQQLDETLRSVKSLSGAIERKPNSLIFGKPGKVAPPKGTPPP
;
A
#
# COMPACT_ATOMS: atom_id res chain seq x y z
N GLY A 1 -9.86 10.04 -48.89
CA GLY A 1 -9.07 9.10 -49.72
C GLY A 1 -9.92 8.21 -50.59
N VAL A 2 -11.20 7.98 -50.25
CA VAL A 2 -12.15 7.27 -51.11
C VAL A 2 -12.55 8.17 -52.28
N VAL A 3 -12.57 7.63 -53.49
CA VAL A 3 -12.87 8.33 -54.74
C VAL A 3 -13.84 7.49 -55.58
N ALA A 4 -14.93 8.12 -56.01
CA ALA A 4 -15.91 7.54 -56.93
C ALA A 4 -15.26 7.05 -58.23
N GLY A 5 -15.68 5.88 -58.70
CA GLY A 5 -15.18 5.19 -59.90
C GLY A 5 -13.75 4.63 -59.79
N LYS A 6 -13.03 4.85 -58.69
CA LYS A 6 -11.62 4.43 -58.54
C LYS A 6 -11.38 3.53 -57.34
N THR A 7 -12.06 3.77 -56.23
CA THR A 7 -11.81 3.02 -55.00
C THR A 7 -12.43 1.63 -55.08
N PRO A 8 -11.61 0.55 -55.01
CA PRO A 8 -12.13 -0.80 -55.08
C PRO A 8 -12.75 -1.21 -53.73
N VAL A 9 -13.71 -2.13 -53.80
CA VAL A 9 -14.25 -2.87 -52.67
C VAL A 9 -13.61 -4.25 -52.69
N LEU A 10 -12.91 -4.61 -51.62
CA LEU A 10 -12.17 -5.86 -51.51
C LEU A 10 -12.81 -6.77 -50.46
N CYS A 11 -12.76 -8.08 -50.68
CA CYS A 11 -13.05 -9.09 -49.66
C CYS A 11 -11.87 -10.06 -49.65
N ARG A 12 -11.12 -10.12 -48.53
CA ARG A 12 -9.91 -10.95 -48.41
C ARG A 12 -8.91 -10.67 -49.54
N SER A 13 -8.66 -9.39 -49.81
CA SER A 13 -7.82 -8.92 -50.94
C SER A 13 -8.32 -9.22 -52.36
N VAL A 14 -9.52 -9.77 -52.54
CA VAL A 14 -10.13 -9.99 -53.87
C VAL A 14 -11.07 -8.84 -54.20
N ASN A 15 -10.97 -8.27 -55.40
CA ASN A 15 -11.88 -7.21 -55.85
C ASN A 15 -13.29 -7.77 -56.10
N VAL A 16 -14.26 -7.21 -55.38
CA VAL A 16 -15.67 -7.61 -55.40
C VAL A 16 -16.61 -6.44 -55.76
N GLY A 17 -16.05 -5.27 -56.08
CA GLY A 17 -16.83 -4.09 -56.43
C GLY A 17 -16.01 -2.82 -56.53
N VAL A 18 -16.70 -1.71 -56.80
CA VAL A 18 -16.12 -0.37 -56.90
C VAL A 18 -17.06 0.66 -56.28
N VAL A 19 -16.50 1.70 -55.68
CA VAL A 19 -17.29 2.85 -55.23
C VAL A 19 -17.87 3.55 -56.45
N ASP A 20 -19.19 3.67 -56.51
CA ASP A 20 -19.91 4.34 -57.60
C ASP A 20 -20.02 5.85 -57.34
N SER A 21 -20.55 6.22 -56.18
CA SER A 21 -20.79 7.63 -55.83
C SER A 21 -20.67 7.90 -54.34
N ILE A 22 -20.35 9.16 -54.01
CA ILE A 22 -20.15 9.64 -52.64
C ILE A 22 -20.94 10.93 -52.48
N GLN A 23 -21.82 10.98 -51.47
CA GLN A 23 -22.70 12.11 -51.21
C GLN A 23 -22.71 12.41 -49.70
N LEU A 24 -22.91 13.67 -49.32
CA LEU A 24 -23.19 13.99 -47.91
C LEU A 24 -24.63 13.55 -47.60
N THR A 25 -24.87 13.09 -46.38
CA THR A 25 -26.23 12.85 -45.89
C THR A 25 -27.00 14.17 -45.81
N ASP A 26 -28.33 14.13 -45.89
CA ASP A 26 -29.17 15.35 -45.87
C ASP A 26 -28.94 16.23 -44.64
N ASN A 27 -28.60 15.62 -43.50
CA ASN A 27 -28.28 16.31 -42.25
C ASN A 27 -26.81 16.79 -42.14
N LEU A 28 -25.99 16.55 -43.18
CA LEU A 28 -24.56 16.86 -43.26
C LEU A 28 -23.69 16.23 -42.16
N ARG A 29 -24.20 15.24 -41.42
CA ARG A 29 -23.49 14.56 -40.32
C ARG A 29 -22.74 13.30 -40.75
N GLY A 30 -22.88 12.89 -42.01
CA GLY A 30 -22.26 11.68 -42.52
C GLY A 30 -22.09 11.70 -44.03
N VAL A 31 -21.52 10.61 -44.54
CA VAL A 31 -21.26 10.40 -45.96
C VAL A 31 -21.98 9.12 -46.39
N LEU A 32 -22.85 9.24 -47.39
CA LEU A 32 -23.46 8.12 -48.09
C LEU A 32 -22.54 7.68 -49.23
N VAL A 33 -22.05 6.45 -49.15
CA VAL A 33 -21.21 5.84 -50.18
C VAL A 33 -22.03 4.76 -50.89
N LYS A 34 -22.29 4.95 -52.18
CA LYS A 34 -22.89 3.91 -53.02
C LYS A 34 -21.78 3.10 -53.67
N MET A 35 -21.92 1.78 -53.61
CA MET A 35 -20.95 0.84 -54.17
C MET A 35 -21.65 -0.05 -55.19
N GLN A 36 -20.99 -0.28 -56.30
CA GLN A 36 -21.40 -1.26 -57.30
C GLN A 36 -20.64 -2.55 -57.06
N MET A 37 -21.36 -3.61 -56.69
CA MET A 37 -20.82 -4.92 -56.39
C MET A 37 -20.93 -5.86 -57.59
N THR A 38 -20.07 -6.86 -57.69
CA THR A 38 -20.22 -7.91 -58.70
C THR A 38 -21.40 -8.83 -58.38
N SER A 39 -21.96 -9.49 -59.39
CA SER A 39 -23.10 -10.40 -59.23
C SER A 39 -22.80 -11.54 -58.24
N GLU A 40 -21.57 -12.04 -58.24
CA GLU A 40 -21.12 -13.13 -57.37
C GLU A 40 -20.97 -12.69 -55.91
N ALA A 41 -20.68 -11.40 -55.70
CA ALA A 41 -20.45 -10.80 -54.39
C ALA A 41 -21.74 -10.45 -53.63
N THR A 42 -22.91 -10.50 -54.29
CA THR A 42 -24.21 -10.24 -53.66
C THR A 42 -24.47 -11.15 -52.45
N ARG A 43 -24.00 -12.40 -52.53
CA ARG A 43 -24.07 -13.40 -51.43
C ARG A 43 -23.23 -13.03 -50.20
N LEU A 44 -22.31 -12.07 -50.32
CA LEU A 44 -21.48 -11.59 -49.22
C LEU A 44 -22.16 -10.46 -48.42
N LEU A 45 -23.32 -9.97 -48.88
CA LEU A 45 -24.05 -8.84 -48.30
C LEU A 45 -25.22 -9.32 -47.45
N THR A 46 -24.91 -9.72 -46.22
CA THR A 46 -25.87 -10.21 -45.22
C THR A 46 -26.02 -9.20 -44.10
N LYS A 47 -27.04 -9.33 -43.24
CA LYS A 47 -27.37 -8.32 -42.21
C LYS A 47 -26.21 -7.98 -41.27
N ASP A 48 -25.26 -8.90 -41.11
CA ASP A 48 -24.13 -8.81 -40.20
C ASP A 48 -22.78 -8.64 -40.89
N THR A 49 -22.76 -8.44 -42.21
CA THR A 49 -21.59 -8.02 -42.98
C THR A 49 -21.02 -6.71 -42.44
N GLN A 50 -19.70 -6.68 -42.26
CA GLN A 50 -18.96 -5.50 -41.81
C GLN A 50 -18.19 -4.90 -42.97
N ILE A 51 -18.17 -3.57 -43.04
CA ILE A 51 -17.54 -2.83 -44.15
C ILE A 51 -16.75 -1.69 -43.54
N TRP A 52 -15.48 -1.53 -43.91
CA TRP A 52 -14.63 -0.46 -43.39
C TRP A 52 -13.69 0.12 -44.44
N VAL A 53 -13.21 1.34 -44.16
CA VAL A 53 -12.24 2.02 -45.03
C VAL A 53 -10.82 1.70 -44.58
N VAL A 54 -10.04 1.08 -45.47
CA VAL A 54 -8.60 0.86 -45.29
C VAL A 54 -7.85 2.05 -45.90
N ARG A 55 -7.06 2.73 -45.06
CA ARG A 55 -6.27 3.90 -45.40
C ARG A 55 -4.97 3.90 -44.58
N PRO A 56 -3.91 4.62 -44.99
CA PRO A 56 -2.68 4.65 -44.22
C PRO A 56 -2.95 5.39 -42.92
N ARG A 57 -2.47 4.83 -41.81
CA ARG A 57 -2.63 5.43 -40.47
C ARG A 57 -1.29 5.42 -39.74
N TYR A 58 -1.07 6.50 -39.01
CA TYR A 58 0.03 6.66 -38.07
C TYR A 58 -0.56 6.70 -36.67
N GLY A 59 -0.05 5.86 -35.76
CA GLY A 59 -0.48 5.82 -34.36
C GLY A 59 0.62 5.33 -33.43
N ALA A 60 0.39 5.42 -32.12
CA ALA A 60 1.36 5.04 -31.09
C ALA A 60 1.76 3.55 -31.16
N SER A 61 0.89 2.68 -31.70
CA SER A 61 1.11 1.24 -31.86
C SER A 61 1.79 0.85 -33.20
N GLY A 62 2.20 1.82 -34.01
CA GLY A 62 2.89 1.59 -35.28
C GLY A 62 2.18 2.17 -36.51
N ILE A 63 2.64 1.78 -37.70
CA ILE A 63 2.14 2.26 -38.98
C ILE A 63 1.33 1.14 -39.65
N SER A 64 0.05 1.39 -39.93
CA SER A 64 -0.83 0.41 -40.61
C SER A 64 -1.22 0.90 -42.00
N GLY A 65 -1.50 -0.03 -42.92
CA GLY A 65 -1.97 0.30 -44.27
C GLY A 65 -0.88 0.81 -45.20
N LEU A 66 0.38 0.40 -45.03
CA LEU A 66 1.50 0.83 -45.87
C LEU A 66 1.30 0.51 -47.37
N SER A 67 0.58 -0.56 -47.70
CA SER A 67 0.19 -0.88 -49.07
C SER A 67 -0.59 0.27 -49.75
N THR A 68 -1.38 1.01 -48.97
CA THR A 68 -2.22 2.11 -49.46
C THR A 68 -1.46 3.40 -49.77
N LEU A 69 -0.18 3.52 -49.37
CA LEU A 69 0.68 4.63 -49.83
C LEU A 69 0.89 4.59 -51.35
N VAL A 70 0.88 3.39 -51.93
CA VAL A 70 1.08 3.17 -53.37
C VAL A 70 -0.26 2.94 -54.08
N SER A 71 -1.13 2.08 -53.55
CA SER A 71 -2.39 1.69 -54.20
C SER A 71 -3.58 2.61 -53.90
N GLY A 72 -3.45 3.53 -52.94
CA GLY A 72 -4.56 4.37 -52.47
C GLY A 72 -5.46 3.67 -51.46
N SER A 73 -6.42 4.42 -50.90
CA SER A 73 -7.41 3.87 -49.95
C SER A 73 -8.39 2.94 -50.65
N TYR A 74 -8.81 1.89 -49.97
CA TYR A 74 -9.83 0.94 -50.45
C TYR A 74 -10.88 0.65 -49.37
N ILE A 75 -12.00 0.07 -49.77
CA ILE A 75 -13.03 -0.42 -48.85
C ILE A 75 -12.84 -1.93 -48.70
N GLU A 76 -12.74 -2.44 -47.48
CA GLU A 76 -12.76 -3.88 -47.24
C GLU A 76 -14.15 -4.28 -46.71
N LEU A 77 -14.61 -5.44 -47.13
CA LEU A 77 -15.83 -6.10 -46.72
C LEU A 77 -15.49 -7.44 -46.09
N GLU A 78 -16.12 -7.73 -44.96
CA GLU A 78 -16.12 -9.02 -44.31
C GLU A 78 -17.55 -9.59 -44.28
N PRO A 79 -17.78 -10.75 -44.92
CA PRO A 79 -19.08 -11.41 -44.91
C PRO A 79 -19.52 -11.81 -43.51
N GLY A 80 -20.80 -11.65 -43.21
CA GLY A 80 -21.39 -12.15 -41.98
C GLY A 80 -21.72 -13.65 -42.00
N LEU A 81 -22.26 -14.15 -40.89
CA LEU A 81 -22.75 -15.52 -40.72
C LEU A 81 -24.25 -15.67 -41.00
N SER A 82 -25.00 -14.56 -41.04
CA SER A 82 -26.43 -14.60 -41.31
C SER A 82 -26.76 -15.02 -42.74
N GLN A 83 -27.93 -15.61 -42.94
CA GLN A 83 -28.50 -15.88 -44.26
C GLN A 83 -29.45 -14.76 -44.73
N GLU A 84 -29.74 -13.77 -43.89
CA GLU A 84 -30.61 -12.66 -44.24
C GLU A 84 -29.83 -11.62 -45.03
N GLU A 85 -30.27 -11.34 -46.26
CA GLU A 85 -29.65 -10.36 -47.13
C GLU A 85 -29.90 -8.91 -46.66
N ARG A 86 -28.90 -8.04 -46.85
CA ARG A 86 -28.99 -6.60 -46.59
C ARG A 86 -28.23 -5.82 -47.66
N ARG A 87 -28.61 -4.56 -47.90
CA ARG A 87 -27.97 -3.69 -48.91
C ARG A 87 -27.54 -2.33 -48.36
N ASP A 88 -28.00 -1.98 -47.18
CA ASP A 88 -27.69 -0.79 -46.43
C ASP A 88 -26.79 -1.15 -45.23
N PHE A 89 -25.68 -0.43 -45.06
CA PHE A 89 -24.67 -0.74 -44.05
C PHE A 89 -24.15 0.53 -43.39
N VAL A 90 -23.84 0.43 -42.10
CA VAL A 90 -23.05 1.44 -41.40
C VAL A 90 -21.58 1.10 -41.63
N GLY A 91 -20.88 1.96 -42.36
CA GLY A 91 -19.44 1.82 -42.58
C GLY A 91 -18.67 2.06 -41.29
N LEU A 92 -17.77 1.13 -40.95
CA LEU A 92 -16.85 1.26 -39.83
C LEU A 92 -15.65 2.10 -40.27
N GLU A 93 -15.18 2.98 -39.39
CA GLU A 93 -13.94 3.69 -39.68
C GLU A 93 -12.73 2.77 -39.56
N GLN A 94 -12.74 1.82 -38.62
CA GLN A 94 -11.60 0.95 -38.32
C GLN A 94 -11.96 -0.50 -38.65
N PRO A 95 -10.98 -1.32 -39.07
CA PRO A 95 -11.20 -2.76 -39.18
C PRO A 95 -11.61 -3.33 -37.82
N PRO A 96 -12.48 -4.35 -37.78
CA PRO A 96 -12.69 -5.14 -36.57
C PRO A 96 -11.36 -5.78 -36.17
N VAL A 97 -11.05 -5.77 -34.86
CA VAL A 97 -9.81 -6.35 -34.33
C VAL A 97 -9.79 -7.88 -34.50
N THR A 98 -10.96 -8.51 -34.39
CA THR A 98 -11.16 -9.94 -34.63
C THR A 98 -12.23 -10.12 -35.72
N PRO A 99 -11.88 -10.82 -36.82
CA PRO A 99 -12.83 -11.23 -37.84
C PRO A 99 -14.02 -12.02 -37.28
N LYS A 100 -15.20 -11.87 -37.87
CA LYS A 100 -16.38 -12.63 -37.45
C LYS A 100 -16.22 -14.11 -37.84
N GLY A 101 -16.43 -15.00 -36.86
CA GLY A 101 -16.34 -16.45 -37.05
C GLY A 101 -15.00 -17.08 -36.67
N VAL A 102 -14.04 -16.29 -36.14
CA VAL A 102 -12.88 -16.87 -35.45
C VAL A 102 -13.39 -17.58 -34.19
N PRO A 103 -13.18 -18.90 -34.03
CA PRO A 103 -13.63 -19.61 -32.85
C PRO A 103 -12.89 -19.13 -31.60
N GLY A 104 -13.63 -18.81 -30.55
CA GLY A 104 -13.08 -18.35 -29.29
C GLY A 104 -14.17 -17.88 -28.33
N LEU A 105 -13.73 -17.21 -27.28
CA LEU A 105 -14.57 -16.69 -26.21
C LEU A 105 -14.46 -15.17 -26.20
N HIS A 106 -15.59 -14.48 -26.27
CA HIS A 106 -15.69 -13.05 -26.06
C HIS A 106 -16.01 -12.79 -24.60
N ILE A 107 -15.27 -11.88 -23.98
CA ILE A 107 -15.47 -11.48 -22.59
C ILE A 107 -15.42 -9.96 -22.50
N THR A 108 -15.94 -9.45 -21.39
CA THR A 108 -15.94 -8.02 -21.10
C THR A 108 -15.09 -7.76 -19.87
N PHE A 109 -14.17 -6.80 -19.96
CA PHE A 109 -13.47 -6.28 -18.79
C PHE A 109 -14.08 -4.96 -18.33
N VAL A 110 -14.15 -4.77 -17.02
CA VAL A 110 -14.56 -3.51 -16.40
C VAL A 110 -13.46 -3.03 -15.46
N THR A 111 -13.13 -1.75 -15.54
CA THR A 111 -12.13 -1.08 -14.68
C THR A 111 -12.49 0.40 -14.46
N ASP A 112 -11.89 1.00 -13.43
CA ASP A 112 -11.95 2.43 -13.14
C ASP A 112 -11.01 3.25 -14.03
N ASP A 113 -9.84 2.71 -14.39
CA ASP A 113 -8.84 3.36 -15.24
C ASP A 113 -8.53 2.51 -16.47
N ALA A 114 -8.41 3.16 -17.63
CA ALA A 114 -8.02 2.51 -18.87
C ALA A 114 -6.52 2.24 -18.97
N GLY A 115 -5.70 2.98 -18.22
CA GLY A 115 -4.25 2.94 -18.37
C GLY A 115 -3.81 3.07 -19.84
N SER A 116 -2.84 2.25 -20.23
CA SER A 116 -2.31 2.17 -21.61
C SER A 116 -3.06 1.19 -22.52
N ILE A 117 -4.24 0.72 -22.11
CA ILE A 117 -4.96 -0.36 -22.83
C ILE A 117 -5.77 0.23 -23.98
N ALA A 118 -5.60 -0.37 -25.16
CA ALA A 118 -6.25 0.03 -26.40
C ALA A 118 -6.74 -1.20 -27.18
N PRO A 119 -7.67 -1.02 -28.15
CA PRO A 119 -7.96 -2.06 -29.13
C PRO A 119 -6.69 -2.59 -29.78
N GLY A 120 -6.53 -3.91 -29.79
CA GLY A 120 -5.33 -4.62 -30.24
C GLY A 120 -4.31 -4.95 -29.15
N THR A 121 -4.42 -4.39 -27.94
CA THR A 121 -3.56 -4.78 -26.80
C THR A 121 -3.67 -6.29 -26.56
N PRO A 122 -2.53 -7.01 -26.45
CA PRO A 122 -2.55 -8.46 -26.31
C PRO A 122 -3.04 -8.89 -24.93
N ILE A 123 -3.76 -10.01 -24.91
CA ILE A 123 -4.08 -10.76 -23.69
C ILE A 123 -3.16 -11.97 -23.63
N LEU A 124 -2.42 -12.10 -22.53
CA LEU A 124 -1.33 -13.04 -22.37
C LEU A 124 -1.68 -14.11 -21.34
N TYR A 125 -1.20 -15.34 -21.58
CA TYR A 125 -1.16 -16.40 -20.59
C TYR A 125 0.25 -16.96 -20.53
N LYS A 126 0.93 -16.80 -19.38
CA LYS A 126 2.34 -17.21 -19.20
C LYS A 126 3.26 -16.68 -20.31
N GLY A 127 3.00 -15.46 -20.79
CA GLY A 127 3.75 -14.80 -21.88
C GLY A 127 3.31 -15.15 -23.30
N LEU A 128 2.41 -16.13 -23.48
CA LEU A 128 1.86 -16.47 -24.80
C LEU A 128 0.64 -15.61 -25.12
N SER A 129 0.55 -15.12 -26.36
CA SER A 129 -0.63 -14.38 -26.83
C SER A 129 -1.84 -15.31 -26.90
N ALA A 130 -2.78 -15.11 -25.97
CA ALA A 130 -4.00 -15.87 -25.81
C ALA A 130 -5.23 -15.18 -26.43
N GLY A 131 -5.11 -13.90 -26.75
CA GLY A 131 -6.22 -13.08 -27.17
C GLY A 131 -5.83 -11.62 -27.34
N LYS A 132 -6.84 -10.75 -27.45
CA LYS A 132 -6.65 -9.31 -27.64
C LYS A 132 -7.89 -8.52 -27.23
N ILE A 133 -7.66 -7.27 -26.85
CA ILE A 133 -8.73 -6.29 -26.65
C ILE A 133 -9.33 -5.91 -28.01
N GLU A 134 -10.64 -5.94 -28.12
CA GLU A 134 -11.38 -5.62 -29.35
C GLU A 134 -11.94 -4.21 -29.34
N THR A 135 -12.47 -3.76 -28.21
CA THR A 135 -13.17 -2.48 -28.09
C THR A 135 -12.83 -1.80 -26.76
N ARG A 136 -13.05 -0.49 -26.71
CA ARG A 136 -12.96 0.33 -25.50
C ARG A 136 -14.13 1.29 -25.49
N THR A 137 -14.93 1.24 -24.43
CA THR A 137 -16.13 2.06 -24.27
C THR A 137 -16.09 2.71 -22.89
N PHE A 138 -16.19 4.04 -22.84
CA PHE A 138 -16.42 4.74 -21.57
C PHE A 138 -17.91 4.74 -21.26
N LEU A 139 -18.29 4.37 -20.03
CA LEU A 139 -19.66 4.36 -19.54
C LEU A 139 -19.88 5.57 -18.61
N PRO A 140 -20.33 6.73 -19.12
CA PRO A 140 -20.29 7.99 -18.37
C PRO A 140 -21.15 7.98 -17.10
N GLN A 141 -22.26 7.24 -17.14
CA GLN A 141 -23.19 7.13 -16.01
C GLN A 141 -22.62 6.34 -14.83
N ARG A 142 -21.65 5.45 -15.09
CA ARG A 142 -21.04 4.59 -14.07
C ARG A 142 -19.62 5.01 -13.70
N GLY A 143 -19.03 5.95 -14.45
CA GLY A 143 -17.62 6.32 -14.31
C GLY A 143 -16.67 5.15 -14.56
N LYS A 144 -17.08 4.15 -15.34
CA LYS A 144 -16.31 2.94 -15.61
C LYS A 144 -15.90 2.87 -17.08
N ILE A 145 -14.85 2.10 -17.35
CA ILE A 145 -14.40 1.77 -18.70
C ILE A 145 -14.63 0.29 -18.93
N GLU A 146 -15.26 0.00 -20.06
CA GLU A 146 -15.54 -1.35 -20.53
C GLU A 146 -14.65 -1.69 -21.71
N PHE A 147 -14.00 -2.85 -21.67
CA PHE A 147 -13.26 -3.39 -22.80
C PHE A 147 -13.90 -4.68 -23.28
N GLY A 148 -14.30 -4.74 -24.55
CA GLY A 148 -14.58 -6.01 -25.20
C GLY A 148 -13.26 -6.72 -25.51
N ALA A 149 -13.20 -8.01 -25.27
CA ALA A 149 -11.99 -8.82 -25.42
C ALA A 149 -12.31 -10.17 -26.05
N PHE A 150 -11.38 -10.66 -26.86
CA PHE A 150 -11.46 -11.98 -27.48
C PHE A 150 -10.32 -12.88 -26.99
N ILE A 151 -10.66 -14.11 -26.61
CA ILE A 151 -9.74 -15.17 -26.23
C ILE A 151 -9.84 -16.30 -27.26
N SER A 152 -8.72 -16.72 -27.84
CA SER A 152 -8.69 -17.79 -28.84
C SER A 152 -9.19 -19.11 -28.25
N LYS A 153 -9.81 -19.96 -29.09
CA LYS A 153 -10.40 -21.25 -28.69
C LYS A 153 -9.45 -22.13 -27.88
N GLU A 154 -8.17 -22.18 -28.23
CA GLU A 154 -7.16 -22.98 -27.51
C GLU A 154 -6.93 -22.54 -26.05
N PHE A 155 -7.21 -21.29 -25.70
CA PHE A 155 -7.07 -20.75 -24.34
C PHE A 155 -8.38 -20.68 -23.57
N THR A 156 -9.53 -20.84 -24.24
CA THR A 156 -10.86 -20.80 -23.60
C THR A 156 -10.99 -21.69 -22.35
N PRO A 157 -10.45 -22.93 -22.30
CA PRO A 157 -10.54 -23.78 -21.11
C PRO A 157 -9.84 -23.24 -19.85
N LEU A 158 -8.98 -22.23 -20.01
CA LEU A 158 -8.23 -21.59 -18.92
C LEU A 158 -8.99 -20.43 -18.29
N VAL A 159 -10.05 -19.95 -18.94
CA VAL A 159 -10.90 -18.86 -18.45
C VAL A 159 -12.10 -19.45 -17.72
N ARG A 160 -12.11 -19.27 -16.40
CA ARG A 160 -13.11 -19.80 -15.45
C ARG A 160 -13.65 -18.68 -14.59
N LYS A 161 -14.74 -18.93 -13.85
CA LYS A 161 -15.38 -17.89 -13.01
C LYS A 161 -14.44 -17.26 -11.97
N ASN A 162 -13.36 -17.94 -11.59
CA ASN A 162 -12.36 -17.45 -10.64
C ASN A 162 -11.08 -16.91 -11.29
N THR A 163 -11.00 -16.87 -12.62
CA THR A 163 -9.84 -16.31 -13.33
C THR A 163 -9.72 -14.83 -13.00
N LYS A 164 -8.50 -14.40 -12.69
CA LYS A 164 -8.15 -13.00 -12.44
C LYS A 164 -7.36 -12.47 -13.63
N PHE A 165 -7.67 -11.25 -14.03
CA PHE A 165 -7.04 -10.53 -15.14
C PHE A 165 -6.40 -9.27 -14.59
N TRP A 166 -5.13 -9.02 -14.89
CA TRP A 166 -4.46 -7.80 -14.46
C TRP A 166 -3.62 -7.21 -15.57
N ASN A 167 -3.45 -5.90 -15.52
CA ASN A 167 -2.57 -5.17 -16.41
C ASN A 167 -1.11 -5.49 -16.06
N VAL A 168 -0.30 -5.73 -17.09
CA VAL A 168 1.16 -5.80 -17.01
C VAL A 168 1.70 -4.63 -17.83
N SER A 169 1.79 -3.49 -17.18
CA SER A 169 2.50 -2.31 -17.68
C SER A 169 3.96 -2.42 -17.24
N GLY A 170 4.91 -2.06 -18.12
CA GLY A 170 6.30 -2.52 -18.07
C GLY A 170 7.11 -2.35 -16.78
N VAL A 171 6.67 -1.60 -15.77
CA VAL A 171 7.44 -1.48 -14.52
C VAL A 171 6.47 -1.45 -13.34
N ASP A 172 6.43 -2.54 -12.57
CA ASP A 172 5.74 -2.58 -11.28
C ASP A 172 6.79 -2.53 -10.15
N ILE A 173 6.72 -1.47 -9.35
CA ILE A 173 7.63 -1.21 -8.22
C ILE A 173 6.79 -1.24 -6.96
N GLU A 174 6.87 -2.35 -6.22
CA GLU A 174 6.18 -2.48 -4.94
C GLU A 174 7.15 -2.15 -3.80
N VAL A 175 6.78 -1.18 -2.97
CA VAL A 175 7.55 -0.80 -1.77
C VAL A 175 6.71 -1.12 -0.55
N GLY A 176 7.08 -2.19 0.15
CA GLY A 176 6.37 -2.66 1.34
C GLY A 176 7.23 -2.66 2.60
N ALA A 177 6.62 -3.07 3.71
CA ALA A 177 7.32 -3.27 4.98
C ALA A 177 8.49 -4.28 4.87
N ASN A 178 8.40 -5.21 3.91
CA ASN A 178 9.41 -6.23 3.63
C ASN A 178 10.54 -5.76 2.67
N GLY A 179 10.55 -4.47 2.29
CA GLY A 179 11.55 -3.89 1.38
C GLY A 179 11.03 -3.63 -0.03
N LEU A 180 11.96 -3.38 -0.96
CA LEU A 180 11.69 -3.10 -2.37
C LEU A 180 11.53 -4.41 -3.14
N GLN A 181 10.37 -4.63 -3.76
CA GLN A 181 10.16 -5.72 -4.72
C GLN A 181 10.02 -5.11 -6.12
N LEU A 182 10.95 -5.50 -7.02
CA LEU A 182 10.94 -5.09 -8.41
C LEU A 182 10.42 -6.24 -9.27
N HIS A 183 9.25 -6.08 -9.86
CA HIS A 183 8.70 -7.02 -10.83
C HIS A 183 8.96 -6.51 -12.24
N ALA A 184 10.07 -6.95 -12.85
CA ALA A 184 10.37 -6.63 -14.24
C ALA A 184 9.75 -7.70 -15.16
N GLY A 185 8.87 -7.28 -16.06
CA GLY A 185 8.37 -8.12 -17.16
C GLY A 185 9.46 -8.41 -18.21
N THR A 186 9.16 -9.27 -19.18
CA THR A 186 10.07 -9.52 -20.32
C THR A 186 10.21 -8.24 -21.17
N LEU A 187 11.36 -8.03 -21.82
CA LEU A 187 11.63 -6.82 -22.62
C LEU A 187 10.56 -6.52 -23.68
N GLU A 188 9.88 -7.54 -24.20
CA GLU A 188 8.73 -7.42 -25.13
C GLU A 188 7.47 -6.86 -24.44
N SER A 189 7.20 -7.27 -23.19
CA SER A 189 6.10 -6.74 -22.37
C SER A 189 6.34 -5.30 -21.90
N LEU A 190 7.60 -4.85 -21.84
CA LEU A 190 7.98 -3.47 -21.48
C LEU A 190 7.56 -2.44 -22.54
N ILE A 191 7.48 -2.84 -23.81
CA ILE A 191 7.31 -1.92 -24.95
C ILE A 191 5.85 -1.82 -25.40
N VAL A 192 5.07 -2.91 -25.32
CA VAL A 192 3.68 -2.94 -25.80
C VAL A 192 2.66 -2.89 -24.65
N GLY A 193 3.05 -3.31 -23.44
CA GLY A 193 2.11 -3.58 -22.35
C GLY A 193 1.13 -4.70 -22.72
N GLY A 194 0.37 -5.19 -21.74
CA GLY A 194 -0.62 -6.24 -22.00
C GLY A 194 -1.54 -6.48 -20.83
N ILE A 195 -2.54 -7.32 -21.05
CA ILE A 195 -3.33 -7.90 -19.98
C ILE A 195 -2.85 -9.33 -19.82
N THR A 196 -2.65 -9.79 -18.60
CA THR A 196 -2.34 -11.20 -18.32
C THR A 196 -3.39 -11.78 -17.39
N PHE A 197 -3.49 -13.11 -17.37
CA PHE A 197 -4.44 -13.78 -16.49
C PHE A 197 -3.89 -15.05 -15.86
N GLY A 198 -4.49 -15.38 -14.73
CA GLY A 198 -4.12 -16.54 -13.92
C GLY A 198 -5.25 -16.97 -13.00
N GLN A 199 -5.07 -18.14 -12.39
CA GLN A 199 -5.97 -18.65 -11.37
C GLN A 199 -5.46 -18.22 -9.99
N ALA A 200 -6.38 -17.90 -9.07
CA ALA A 200 -6.02 -17.77 -7.66
C ALA A 200 -5.46 -19.11 -7.13
N GLU A 201 -4.40 -19.06 -6.32
CA GLU A 201 -3.80 -20.26 -5.72
C GLU A 201 -4.88 -21.11 -5.00
N GLY A 202 -4.89 -22.42 -5.27
CA GLY A 202 -5.77 -23.39 -4.61
C GLY A 202 -7.10 -23.72 -5.29
N ALA A 203 -7.41 -23.21 -6.49
CA ALA A 203 -8.77 -23.27 -7.04
C ALA A 203 -8.92 -23.87 -8.46
N LEU A 204 -8.55 -25.14 -8.64
CA LEU A 204 -8.80 -25.91 -9.86
C LEU A 204 -10.29 -26.25 -10.13
N SER A 205 -11.22 -25.83 -9.26
CA SER A 205 -12.61 -26.31 -9.24
C SER A 205 -13.68 -25.35 -9.78
N ALA A 206 -13.34 -24.13 -10.21
CA ALA A 206 -14.37 -23.21 -10.73
C ALA A 206 -14.87 -23.65 -12.13
N PRO A 207 -16.18 -23.52 -12.42
CA PRO A 207 -16.72 -23.87 -13.73
C PRO A 207 -16.19 -22.93 -14.83
N PRO A 208 -16.15 -23.39 -16.10
CA PRO A 208 -15.91 -22.53 -17.26
C PRO A 208 -16.90 -21.37 -17.30
N VAL A 209 -16.51 -20.28 -17.95
CA VAL A 209 -17.43 -19.16 -18.21
C VAL A 209 -18.14 -19.31 -19.55
N GLU A 210 -19.29 -18.66 -19.64
CA GLU A 210 -20.04 -18.51 -20.87
C GLU A 210 -19.53 -17.31 -21.68
N ASP A 211 -19.86 -17.29 -22.97
CA ASP A 211 -19.57 -16.16 -23.85
C ASP A 211 -20.28 -14.88 -23.36
N GLY A 212 -19.58 -13.75 -23.41
CA GLY A 212 -20.04 -12.48 -22.86
C GLY A 212 -19.81 -12.31 -21.35
N ALA A 213 -19.11 -13.23 -20.69
CA ALA A 213 -18.82 -13.11 -19.26
C ALA A 213 -18.03 -11.82 -18.93
N THR A 214 -18.39 -11.18 -17.83
CA THR A 214 -17.74 -9.95 -17.36
C THR A 214 -16.72 -10.24 -16.25
N PHE A 215 -15.54 -9.63 -16.36
CA PHE A 215 -14.46 -9.71 -15.38
C PHE A 215 -14.01 -8.32 -14.95
N VAL A 216 -13.53 -8.22 -13.71
CA VAL A 216 -12.79 -7.04 -13.25
C VAL A 216 -11.37 -7.14 -13.80
N LEU A 217 -10.90 -6.05 -14.40
CA LEU A 217 -9.51 -5.90 -14.78
C LEU A 217 -8.79 -5.13 -13.68
N TYR A 218 -7.82 -5.79 -13.05
CA TYR A 218 -7.02 -5.23 -11.97
C TYR A 218 -5.81 -4.47 -12.53
N ASP A 219 -5.33 -3.47 -11.80
CA ASP A 219 -4.19 -2.65 -12.25
C ASP A 219 -2.85 -3.40 -12.18
N SER A 220 -2.71 -4.34 -11.23
CA SER A 220 -1.51 -5.16 -11.05
C SER A 220 -1.82 -6.57 -10.50
N LEU A 221 -0.81 -7.43 -10.48
CA LEU A 221 -0.91 -8.74 -9.80
C LEU A 221 -1.15 -8.56 -8.31
N ALA A 222 -0.53 -7.57 -7.68
CA ALA A 222 -0.70 -7.27 -6.27
C ALA A 222 -2.17 -6.93 -5.96
N ASP A 223 -2.86 -6.18 -6.83
CA ASP A 223 -4.28 -5.84 -6.68
C ASP A 223 -5.20 -7.06 -6.78
N THR A 224 -4.80 -8.13 -7.48
CA THR A 224 -5.57 -9.39 -7.47
C THR A 224 -5.50 -10.12 -6.13
N LYS A 225 -4.42 -9.88 -5.39
CA LYS A 225 -4.14 -10.45 -4.06
C LYS A 225 -4.55 -9.51 -2.94
N LYS A 226 -4.83 -8.23 -3.26
CA LYS A 226 -5.43 -7.29 -2.30
C LYS A 226 -6.65 -7.95 -1.71
N PHE A 227 -6.64 -7.95 -0.39
CA PHE A 227 -7.51 -8.74 0.44
C PHE A 227 -8.95 -8.25 0.24
N VAL A 228 -9.71 -8.89 -0.65
CA VAL A 228 -11.13 -8.53 -0.89
C VAL A 228 -11.93 -9.10 0.26
N MET A 229 -12.06 -8.32 1.33
CA MET A 229 -12.93 -8.62 2.46
C MET A 229 -14.37 -8.63 1.99
N ARG A 230 -14.93 -9.81 1.71
CA ARG A 230 -16.36 -9.92 1.41
C ARG A 230 -17.22 -9.63 2.64
N ASN A 231 -16.67 -9.92 3.83
CA ASN A 231 -17.29 -9.70 5.13
C ASN A 231 -16.31 -8.98 6.07
N SER A 232 -15.93 -7.74 5.79
CA SER A 232 -15.08 -6.96 6.70
C SER A 232 -15.85 -6.44 7.91
N LEU A 233 -15.18 -6.40 9.06
CA LEU A 233 -15.62 -5.64 10.22
C LEU A 233 -14.95 -4.26 10.22
N PRO A 234 -15.67 -3.17 9.92
CA PRO A 234 -15.11 -1.83 9.97
C PRO A 234 -14.99 -1.35 11.41
N TYR A 235 -13.82 -0.83 11.77
CA TYR A 235 -13.60 -0.18 13.07
C TYR A 235 -12.88 1.15 12.88
N LEU A 236 -13.25 2.12 13.72
CA LEU A 236 -12.58 3.42 13.80
C LEU A 236 -11.57 3.40 14.95
N LEU A 237 -10.38 3.90 14.70
CA LEU A 237 -9.34 4.12 15.70
C LEU A 237 -9.12 5.63 15.84
N LEU A 238 -8.93 6.09 17.07
CA LEU A 238 -8.74 7.51 17.38
C LEU A 238 -7.39 7.71 18.05
N PHE A 239 -6.38 8.14 17.28
CA PHE A 239 -5.03 8.34 17.82
C PHE A 239 -4.81 9.78 18.26
N SER A 240 -4.32 9.99 19.48
CA SER A 240 -3.97 11.33 19.99
C SER A 240 -2.64 11.86 19.44
N GLY A 241 -1.81 10.99 18.86
CA GLY A 241 -0.50 11.32 18.30
C GLY A 241 -0.50 11.39 16.78
N SER A 242 0.66 11.73 16.22
CA SER A 242 0.89 11.71 14.77
C SER A 242 0.76 10.29 14.22
N VAL A 243 -0.03 10.15 13.16
CA VAL A 243 -0.15 8.92 12.36
C VAL A 243 0.75 8.96 11.11
N ARG A 244 1.72 9.89 11.06
CA ARG A 244 2.62 10.04 9.91
C ARG A 244 3.34 8.72 9.62
N GLY A 245 3.31 8.31 8.35
CA GLY A 245 3.87 7.03 7.89
C GLY A 245 2.83 5.91 7.84
N LEU A 246 1.62 6.12 8.38
CA LEU A 246 0.49 5.24 8.16
C LEU A 246 -0.23 5.62 6.86
N ASN A 247 -0.26 4.70 5.90
CA ASN A 247 -0.90 4.89 4.62
C ASN A 247 -2.16 4.02 4.51
N GLU A 248 -3.00 4.32 3.52
CA GLU A 248 -4.01 3.36 3.05
C GLU A 248 -3.34 2.02 2.67
N ASP A 249 -4.08 0.92 2.84
CA ASP A 249 -3.62 -0.47 2.70
C ASP A 249 -2.56 -0.95 3.70
N ALA A 250 -2.09 -0.09 4.63
CA ALA A 250 -1.18 -0.51 5.70
C ALA A 250 -1.79 -1.68 6.50
N PRO A 251 -0.96 -2.68 6.89
CA PRO A 251 -1.48 -3.88 7.51
C PRO A 251 -2.01 -3.58 8.93
N VAL A 252 -3.09 -4.28 9.28
CA VAL A 252 -3.54 -4.44 10.65
C VAL A 252 -3.14 -5.84 11.08
N GLU A 253 -2.32 -5.93 12.11
CA GLU A 253 -1.73 -7.18 12.56
C GLU A 253 -2.16 -7.52 13.97
N PHE A 254 -2.33 -8.80 14.24
CA PHE A 254 -2.45 -9.34 15.59
C PHE A 254 -1.29 -10.30 15.82
N ARG A 255 -0.41 -9.97 16.77
CA ARG A 255 0.81 -10.75 17.08
C ARG A 255 1.67 -11.09 15.84
N GLY A 256 1.80 -10.13 14.92
CA GLY A 256 2.59 -10.27 13.69
C GLY A 256 1.88 -11.01 12.55
N VAL A 257 0.61 -11.38 12.72
CA VAL A 257 -0.22 -11.96 11.64
C VAL A 257 -1.15 -10.88 11.11
N ARG A 258 -1.11 -10.62 9.80
CA ARG A 258 -2.03 -9.67 9.15
C ARG A 258 -3.45 -10.22 9.19
N ILE A 259 -4.32 -9.51 9.90
CA ILE A 259 -5.76 -9.80 10.02
C ILE A 259 -6.63 -8.72 9.38
N GLY A 260 -6.03 -7.62 8.92
CA GLY A 260 -6.76 -6.55 8.28
C GLY A 260 -5.92 -5.51 7.57
N THR A 261 -6.58 -4.40 7.22
CA THR A 261 -5.96 -3.26 6.52
C THR A 261 -6.53 -1.92 6.96
N VAL A 262 -5.74 -0.87 6.74
CA VAL A 262 -6.19 0.53 6.84
C VAL A 262 -6.97 0.90 5.58
N ASN A 263 -8.23 1.29 5.75
CA ASN A 263 -9.06 1.81 4.67
C ASN A 263 -8.85 3.30 4.43
N GLY A 264 -8.45 4.06 5.46
CA GLY A 264 -8.18 5.49 5.29
C GLY A 264 -7.86 6.22 6.58
N VAL A 265 -7.21 7.38 6.41
CA VAL A 265 -6.85 8.31 7.47
C VAL A 265 -7.46 9.66 7.14
N SER A 266 -8.51 10.06 7.85
CA SER A 266 -9.24 11.29 7.51
C SER A 266 -10.02 11.86 8.69
N PHE A 267 -9.91 13.17 8.89
CA PHE A 267 -10.74 13.90 9.85
C PHE A 267 -12.23 13.90 9.46
N SER A 268 -12.56 13.61 8.20
CA SER A 268 -13.96 13.52 7.75
C SER A 268 -14.74 12.39 8.40
N TYR A 269 -14.06 11.35 8.93
CA TYR A 269 -14.74 10.28 9.67
C TYR A 269 -15.27 10.75 11.03
N LEU A 270 -14.65 11.79 11.62
CA LEU A 270 -15.10 12.39 12.87
C LEU A 270 -14.81 13.92 12.88
N PRO A 271 -15.60 14.72 12.14
CA PRO A 271 -15.26 16.11 11.81
C PRO A 271 -15.27 17.09 12.99
N ASN A 272 -15.66 16.67 14.20
CA ASN A 272 -15.79 17.51 15.39
C ASN A 272 -15.30 16.82 16.68
N ASP A 273 -14.24 15.99 16.61
CA ASP A 273 -13.69 15.38 17.81
C ASP A 273 -13.12 16.46 18.78
N PRO A 274 -13.66 16.60 20.00
CA PRO A 274 -13.21 17.63 20.94
C PRO A 274 -11.75 17.43 21.38
N GLU A 275 -11.29 16.19 21.38
CA GLU A 275 -9.90 15.83 21.72
C GLU A 275 -8.94 15.98 20.53
N ARG A 276 -9.43 16.35 19.34
CA ARG A 276 -8.67 16.53 18.11
C ARG A 276 -7.80 15.31 17.76
N ARG A 277 -8.28 14.11 18.05
CA ARG A 277 -7.60 12.85 17.69
C ARG A 277 -7.69 12.63 16.18
N VAL A 278 -6.75 11.87 15.64
CA VAL A 278 -6.70 11.51 14.22
C VAL A 278 -7.54 10.25 13.98
N PRO A 279 -8.64 10.32 13.21
CA PRO A 279 -9.46 9.16 12.92
C PRO A 279 -8.85 8.29 11.82
N VAL A 280 -8.73 7.00 12.10
CA VAL A 280 -8.22 5.99 11.17
C VAL A 280 -9.25 4.88 11.03
N LEU A 281 -9.74 4.68 9.82
CA LEU A 281 -10.69 3.61 9.51
C LEU A 281 -9.92 2.35 9.11
N ILE A 282 -10.20 1.24 9.78
CA ILE A 282 -9.65 -0.07 9.46
C ILE A 282 -10.75 -1.07 9.13
N GLN A 283 -10.35 -2.15 8.46
CA GLN A 283 -11.17 -3.33 8.26
C GLN A 283 -10.45 -4.59 8.74
N ILE A 284 -11.18 -5.44 9.47
CA ILE A 284 -10.68 -6.72 9.98
C ILE A 284 -11.44 -7.86 9.31
N ASP A 285 -10.73 -8.93 8.93
CA ASP A 285 -11.38 -10.15 8.43
C ASP A 285 -11.77 -11.07 9.60
N PRO A 286 -13.07 -11.32 9.80
CA PRO A 286 -13.55 -12.20 10.87
C PRO A 286 -13.07 -13.65 10.72
N THR A 287 -12.82 -14.14 9.51
CA THR A 287 -12.33 -15.50 9.23
C THR A 287 -10.89 -15.73 9.65
N LEU A 288 -10.10 -14.65 9.81
CA LEU A 288 -8.72 -14.73 10.28
C LEU A 288 -8.60 -14.69 11.81
N ILE A 289 -9.67 -14.31 12.50
CA ILE A 289 -9.72 -14.23 13.97
C ILE A 289 -10.63 -15.29 14.59
N THR A 290 -11.54 -15.90 13.81
CA THR A 290 -12.50 -16.88 14.31
C THR A 290 -12.80 -17.96 13.26
N ASP A 291 -13.05 -19.20 13.71
CA ASP A 291 -13.54 -20.31 12.87
C ASP A 291 -15.07 -20.24 12.60
N LEU A 292 -15.66 -19.04 12.68
CA LEU A 292 -17.11 -18.86 12.71
C LEU A 292 -17.72 -18.79 11.29
N PRO A 293 -18.98 -19.25 11.09
CA PRO A 293 -19.62 -19.29 9.78
C PRO A 293 -19.68 -17.91 9.12
N THR A 294 -19.41 -17.85 7.82
CA THR A 294 -19.31 -16.63 7.00
C THR A 294 -20.65 -15.95 6.68
N GLU A 295 -21.76 -16.35 7.29
CA GLU A 295 -23.09 -15.80 6.95
C GLU A 295 -23.52 -14.63 7.85
N SER A 296 -22.85 -14.37 8.98
CA SER A 296 -23.11 -13.20 9.86
C SER A 296 -21.83 -12.68 10.52
N THR A 297 -21.74 -11.36 10.70
CA THR A 297 -20.64 -10.68 11.41
C THR A 297 -20.82 -10.65 12.93
N ASP A 298 -22.03 -10.88 13.45
CA ASP A 298 -22.36 -10.78 14.88
C ASP A 298 -21.44 -11.61 15.81
N PRO A 299 -21.05 -12.86 15.46
CA PRO A 299 -20.20 -13.66 16.33
C PRO A 299 -18.77 -13.11 16.44
N ALA A 300 -18.23 -12.60 15.33
CA ALA A 300 -16.89 -12.03 15.30
C ALA A 300 -16.84 -10.65 15.97
N GLU A 301 -17.91 -9.87 15.84
CA GLU A 301 -18.08 -8.61 16.58
C GLU A 301 -18.06 -8.84 18.10
N LYS A 302 -18.81 -9.82 18.59
CA LYS A 302 -18.79 -10.19 20.02
C LYS A 302 -17.41 -10.65 20.49
N PHE A 303 -16.70 -11.39 19.65
CA PHE A 303 -15.32 -11.80 19.96
C PHE A 303 -14.39 -10.59 20.13
N VAL A 304 -14.50 -9.59 19.25
CA VAL A 304 -13.73 -8.35 19.36
C VAL A 304 -14.10 -7.58 20.62
N GLU A 305 -15.39 -7.43 20.92
CA GLU A 305 -15.88 -6.76 22.14
C GLU A 305 -15.34 -7.42 23.43
N GLN A 306 -15.41 -8.75 23.51
CA GLN A 306 -14.84 -9.51 24.63
C GLN A 306 -13.33 -9.33 24.73
N SER A 307 -12.63 -9.33 23.58
CA SER A 307 -11.19 -9.11 23.53
C SER A 307 -10.81 -7.72 24.03
N VAL A 308 -11.58 -6.69 23.69
CA VAL A 308 -11.40 -5.32 24.20
C VAL A 308 -11.56 -5.26 25.72
N GLY A 309 -12.56 -5.96 26.26
CA GLY A 309 -12.76 -6.12 27.70
C GLY A 309 -11.59 -6.81 28.40
N ASN A 310 -10.90 -7.72 27.70
CA ASN A 310 -9.70 -8.41 28.16
C ASN A 310 -8.39 -7.64 27.90
N GLY A 311 -8.47 -6.38 27.43
CA GLY A 311 -7.30 -5.49 27.28
C GLY A 311 -6.75 -5.38 25.85
N LEU A 312 -7.48 -5.83 24.82
CA LEU A 312 -7.08 -5.62 23.42
C LEU A 312 -7.03 -4.13 23.09
N ARG A 313 -5.88 -3.63 22.62
CA ARG A 313 -5.70 -2.24 22.19
C ARG A 313 -5.05 -2.18 20.82
N ALA A 314 -5.46 -1.19 20.03
CA ALA A 314 -4.77 -0.84 18.80
C ALA A 314 -3.63 0.13 19.07
N SER A 315 -2.45 -0.12 18.52
CA SER A 315 -1.29 0.76 18.64
C SER A 315 -0.62 0.96 17.29
N LEU A 316 0.06 2.09 17.11
CA LEU A 316 0.87 2.34 15.92
C LEU A 316 2.28 1.79 16.17
N LYS A 317 2.76 0.96 15.25
CA LYS A 317 4.14 0.46 15.27
C LYS A 317 4.83 0.76 13.95
N THR A 318 6.14 0.93 13.99
CA THR A 318 6.96 1.13 12.80
C THR A 318 7.26 -0.21 12.17
N GLY A 319 6.82 -0.41 10.93
CA GLY A 319 7.11 -1.62 10.17
C GLY A 319 8.47 -1.54 9.46
N ASN A 320 8.77 -0.40 8.84
CA ASN A 320 10.02 -0.20 8.12
C ASN A 320 10.77 1.03 8.65
N LEU A 321 11.92 0.78 9.29
CA LEU A 321 12.77 1.82 9.89
C LEU A 321 13.43 2.75 8.86
N LEU A 322 13.59 2.30 7.61
CA LEU A 322 14.22 3.08 6.56
C LEU A 322 13.24 4.09 5.94
N THR A 323 12.00 3.66 5.67
CA THR A 323 10.97 4.51 5.05
C THR A 323 10.10 5.24 6.07
N GLY A 324 10.12 4.80 7.33
CA GLY A 324 9.24 5.30 8.38
C GLY A 324 7.78 4.84 8.23
N GLN A 325 7.54 3.78 7.42
CA GLN A 325 6.20 3.25 7.22
C GLN A 325 5.69 2.57 8.49
N MET A 326 4.46 2.90 8.86
CA MET A 326 3.77 2.43 10.06
C MET A 326 2.73 1.37 9.70
N TYR A 327 2.37 0.56 10.69
CA TYR A 327 1.25 -0.37 10.64
C TYR A 327 0.47 -0.32 11.97
N ILE A 328 -0.69 -0.97 11.98
CA ILE A 328 -1.53 -1.05 13.19
C ILE A 328 -1.33 -2.42 13.82
N ASP A 329 -0.97 -2.40 15.09
CA ASP A 329 -0.79 -3.59 15.91
C ASP A 329 -1.93 -3.69 16.92
N LEU A 330 -2.67 -4.78 16.84
CA LEU A 330 -3.67 -5.19 17.82
C LEU A 330 -3.01 -6.19 18.78
N ASP A 331 -2.91 -5.84 20.05
CA ASP A 331 -2.38 -6.73 21.08
C ASP A 331 -3.02 -6.48 22.45
N PHE A 332 -2.88 -7.46 23.34
CA PHE A 332 -3.39 -7.40 24.70
C PHE A 332 -2.40 -6.67 25.62
N GLN A 333 -2.84 -5.55 26.19
CA GLN A 333 -2.05 -4.78 27.14
C GLN A 333 -2.40 -5.15 28.58
N LYS A 334 -1.40 -5.57 29.36
CA LYS A 334 -1.58 -6.06 30.75
C LYS A 334 -2.10 -4.98 31.71
N ASP A 335 -1.71 -3.73 31.48
CA ASP A 335 -2.07 -2.58 32.34
C ASP A 335 -3.09 -1.65 31.65
N ALA A 336 -3.84 -2.15 30.67
CA ALA A 336 -4.84 -1.35 29.99
C ALA A 336 -5.97 -0.94 30.95
N SER A 337 -6.29 0.35 30.97
CA SER A 337 -7.50 0.86 31.63
C SER A 337 -8.74 0.22 31.01
N ALA A 338 -9.74 -0.15 31.82
CA ALA A 338 -10.97 -0.76 31.31
C ALA A 338 -11.59 0.09 30.18
N ALA A 339 -11.89 -0.54 29.05
CA ALA A 339 -12.50 0.10 27.90
C ALA A 339 -13.49 -0.86 27.23
N THR A 340 -14.43 -0.30 26.50
CA THR A 340 -15.41 -1.05 25.70
C THR A 340 -15.38 -0.54 24.27
N VAL A 341 -15.86 -1.36 23.34
CA VAL A 341 -16.20 -0.86 22.01
C VAL A 341 -17.34 0.14 22.17
N THR A 342 -17.18 1.32 21.61
CA THR A 342 -18.21 2.38 21.62
C THR A 342 -18.64 2.68 20.20
N GLU A 343 -19.75 3.36 20.01
CA GLU A 343 -20.19 3.79 18.67
C GLU A 343 -20.14 5.31 18.57
N VAL A 344 -19.45 5.81 17.55
CA VAL A 344 -19.30 7.24 17.29
C VAL A 344 -19.50 7.48 15.80
N ALA A 345 -20.43 8.38 15.46
CA ALA A 345 -20.75 8.73 14.06
C ALA A 345 -21.08 7.51 13.16
N GLY A 346 -21.69 6.46 13.73
CA GLY A 346 -22.02 5.23 13.01
C GLY A 346 -20.86 4.24 12.84
N TYR A 347 -19.70 4.53 13.45
CA TYR A 347 -18.56 3.62 13.47
C TYR A 347 -18.34 3.04 14.86
N ARG A 348 -18.02 1.74 14.91
CA ARG A 348 -17.55 1.10 16.15
C ARG A 348 -16.10 1.47 16.39
N VAL A 349 -15.81 1.97 17.58
CA VAL A 349 -14.50 2.49 17.96
C VAL A 349 -13.75 1.42 18.73
N LEU A 350 -12.60 1.01 18.19
CA LEU A 350 -11.66 0.14 18.86
C LEU A 350 -10.72 0.98 19.74
N PRO A 351 -10.59 0.68 21.05
CA PRO A 351 -9.72 1.47 21.93
C PRO A 351 -8.26 1.42 21.49
N THR A 352 -7.64 2.59 21.40
CA THR A 352 -6.21 2.73 21.08
C THR A 352 -5.38 2.79 22.35
N GLY A 353 -4.20 2.16 22.33
CA GLY A 353 -3.18 2.33 23.36
C GLY A 353 -2.20 3.46 23.02
N GLY A 354 -1.33 3.80 23.97
CA GLY A 354 -0.21 4.70 23.71
C GLY A 354 0.76 4.13 22.68
N SER A 355 1.49 5.00 21.98
CA SER A 355 2.62 4.57 21.15
C SER A 355 3.82 4.28 22.05
N SER A 356 4.45 3.12 21.87
CA SER A 356 5.54 2.65 22.74
C SER A 356 6.71 3.62 22.84
N LEU A 357 6.99 4.37 21.78
CA LEU A 357 8.07 5.37 21.78
C LEU A 357 7.70 6.66 22.54
N ALA A 358 6.46 7.13 22.41
CA ALA A 358 6.00 8.30 23.17
C ALA A 358 5.99 7.98 24.67
N GLU A 359 5.54 6.79 25.05
CA GLU A 359 5.57 6.35 26.46
C GLU A 359 6.99 6.29 27.03
N LEU A 360 7.99 5.88 26.23
CA LEU A 360 9.39 5.89 26.66
C LEU A 360 9.91 7.32 26.85
N GLN A 361 9.54 8.25 25.97
CA GLN A 361 9.90 9.66 26.10
C GLN A 361 9.28 10.30 27.34
N ASP A 362 7.99 10.02 27.59
CA ASP A 362 7.27 10.52 28.77
C ASP A 362 7.86 9.96 30.06
N LYS A 363 8.17 8.66 30.09
CA LYS A 363 8.85 8.02 31.23
C LYS A 363 10.25 8.58 31.44
N ALA A 364 11.02 8.82 30.37
CA ALA A 364 12.35 9.43 30.47
C ALA A 364 12.29 10.86 31.01
N SER A 365 11.31 11.65 30.57
CA SER A 365 11.07 13.01 31.05
C SER A 365 10.66 13.00 32.53
N ALA A 366 9.73 12.12 32.90
CA ALA A 366 9.30 11.96 34.29
C ALA A 366 10.44 11.49 35.22
N LEU A 367 11.37 10.67 34.73
CA LEU A 367 12.58 10.31 35.48
C LEU A 367 13.51 11.50 35.64
N LEU A 368 13.68 12.31 34.60
CA LEU A 368 14.50 13.52 34.65
C LEU A 368 13.92 14.53 35.65
N ASP A 369 12.60 14.71 35.66
CA ASP A 369 11.90 15.58 36.61
C ASP A 369 12.06 15.08 38.06
N LYS A 370 11.96 13.77 38.29
CA LYS A 370 12.22 13.16 39.61
C LYS A 370 13.66 13.33 40.07
N LEU A 371 14.63 13.27 39.16
CA LEU A 371 16.05 13.50 39.48
C LEU A 371 16.32 14.96 39.83
N GLN A 372 15.65 15.91 39.17
CA GLN A 372 15.74 17.34 39.49
C GLN A 372 15.09 17.68 40.84
N GLY A 373 14.07 16.93 41.26
CA GLY A 373 13.37 17.12 42.53
C GLY A 373 14.03 16.54 43.77
N LEU A 374 15.24 15.97 43.68
CA LEU A 374 15.95 15.42 44.85
C LEU A 374 16.57 16.56 45.69
N PRO A 375 16.30 16.64 47.01
CA PRO A 375 16.87 17.67 47.89
C PRO A 375 18.33 17.32 48.25
N LEU A 376 19.21 17.48 47.27
CA LEU A 376 20.65 17.25 47.42
C LEU A 376 21.25 18.24 48.42
N GLU A 377 20.70 19.47 48.53
CA GLU A 377 21.16 20.45 49.53
C GLU A 377 20.96 19.95 50.97
N GLU A 378 19.82 19.32 51.27
CA GLU A 378 19.52 18.85 52.63
C GLU A 378 20.41 17.66 53.02
N THR A 379 20.68 16.77 52.07
CA THR A 379 21.57 15.61 52.27
C THR A 379 23.02 16.05 52.52
N VAL A 380 23.52 17.02 51.75
CA VAL A 380 24.87 17.59 51.94
C VAL A 380 24.96 18.36 53.27
N LYS A 381 23.91 19.09 53.65
CA LYS A 381 23.82 19.80 54.93
C LYS A 381 23.85 18.84 56.13
N ASN A 382 23.11 17.75 56.08
CA ASN A 382 23.10 16.74 57.15
C ASN A 382 24.44 15.98 57.24
N ALA A 383 25.07 15.67 56.10
CA ALA A 383 26.39 15.06 56.08
C ALA A 383 27.47 15.98 56.66
N THR A 384 27.47 17.27 56.30
CA THR A 384 28.41 18.26 56.85
C THR A 384 28.20 18.50 58.34
N ALA A 385 26.96 18.50 58.83
CA ALA A 385 26.65 18.56 60.26
C ALA A 385 27.16 17.35 61.03
N ALA A 386 26.97 16.13 60.50
CA ALA A 386 27.50 14.91 61.11
C ALA A 386 29.03 14.93 61.20
N LEU A 387 29.71 15.39 60.14
CA LEU A 387 31.17 15.53 60.11
C LEU A 387 31.67 16.57 61.13
N ALA A 388 30.93 17.67 61.31
CA ALA A 388 31.26 18.67 62.32
C ALA A 388 31.15 18.09 63.75
N SER A 389 30.10 17.31 64.03
CA SER A 389 29.93 16.62 65.31
C SER A 389 31.03 15.59 65.58
N ILE A 390 31.43 14.81 64.58
CA ILE A 390 32.55 13.86 64.71
C ILE A 390 33.85 14.61 65.04
N LYS A 391 34.12 15.74 64.36
CA LYS A 391 35.30 16.56 64.62
C LYS A 391 35.30 17.10 66.06
N ALA A 392 34.16 17.59 66.56
CA ALA A 392 34.03 18.09 67.93
C ALA A 392 34.33 16.99 68.96
N THR A 393 33.75 15.79 68.78
CA THR A 393 34.02 14.63 69.65
C THR A 393 35.51 14.26 69.66
N VAL A 394 36.17 14.28 68.50
CA VAL A 394 37.61 14.01 68.40
C VAL A 394 38.46 15.04 69.15
N GLU A 395 38.11 16.33 69.07
CA GLU A 395 38.80 17.39 69.81
C GLU A 395 38.60 17.26 71.33
N ASP A 396 37.40 16.90 71.78
CA ASP A 396 37.10 16.70 73.21
C ASP A 396 37.81 15.46 73.78
N VAL A 397 37.86 14.37 73.01
CA VAL A 397 38.65 13.18 73.35
C VAL A 397 40.14 13.56 73.46
N LYS A 398 40.68 14.32 72.50
CA LYS A 398 42.08 14.79 72.54
C LYS A 398 42.39 15.67 73.75
N LYS A 399 41.48 16.57 74.14
CA LYS A 399 41.61 17.41 75.35
C LYS A 399 41.59 16.58 76.63
N THR A 400 40.68 15.59 76.71
CA THR A 400 40.57 14.71 77.87
C THR A 400 41.80 13.81 78.03
N LEU A 401 42.39 13.37 76.92
CA LEU A 401 43.59 12.54 76.90
C LEU A 401 44.87 13.32 77.22
N GLY A 402 44.93 14.63 76.96
CA GLY A 402 46.06 15.48 77.35
C GLY A 402 46.30 15.53 78.88
N GLY A 403 45.34 15.04 79.69
CA GLY A 403 45.47 14.88 81.14
C GLY A 403 46.05 13.53 81.59
N TYR A 404 46.20 12.54 80.70
CA TYR A 404 46.77 11.22 81.00
C TYR A 404 48.12 11.07 80.28
N GLY A 405 49.20 10.82 81.03
CA GLY A 405 50.58 10.95 80.55
C GLY A 405 50.93 10.32 79.20
N GLU A 406 51.76 11.02 78.43
CA GLU A 406 52.04 10.83 76.99
C GLU A 406 52.66 9.47 76.56
N ASN A 407 52.96 8.56 77.49
CA ASN A 407 53.73 7.33 77.23
C ASN A 407 52.96 6.02 77.51
N GLY A 408 51.63 6.07 77.65
CA GLY A 408 50.80 4.87 77.80
C GLY A 408 50.54 4.13 76.46
N PRO A 409 50.52 2.78 76.41
CA PRO A 409 50.18 2.01 75.21
C PRO A 409 48.80 2.37 74.63
N LEU A 410 47.87 2.79 75.48
CA LEU A 410 46.55 3.26 75.10
C LEU A 410 46.58 4.61 74.37
N TYR A 411 47.49 5.51 74.76
CA TYR A 411 47.64 6.82 74.13
C TYR A 411 48.14 6.69 72.70
N GLN A 412 49.14 5.82 72.47
CA GLN A 412 49.68 5.58 71.12
C GLN A 412 48.62 4.98 70.18
N LYS A 413 47.89 3.96 70.63
CA LYS A 413 46.87 3.29 69.82
C LYS A 413 45.67 4.20 69.51
N LEU A 414 45.31 5.06 70.45
CA LEU A 414 44.22 6.02 70.27
C LEU A 414 44.65 7.20 69.39
N SER A 415 45.89 7.69 69.53
CA SER A 415 46.45 8.73 68.64
C SER A 415 46.54 8.25 67.19
N GLU A 416 46.95 7.00 66.96
CA GLU A 416 47.00 6.41 65.62
C GLU A 416 45.60 6.28 65.00
N THR A 417 44.62 5.87 65.79
CA THR A 417 43.21 5.78 65.36
C THR A 417 42.62 7.16 65.03
N LEU A 418 42.92 8.17 65.86
CA LEU A 418 42.48 9.55 65.63
C LEU A 418 43.15 10.17 64.39
N GLN A 419 44.40 9.80 64.11
CA GLN A 419 45.11 10.25 62.91
C GLN A 419 44.51 9.64 61.63
N GLN A 420 44.19 8.34 61.64
CA GLN A 420 43.49 7.68 60.53
C GLN A 420 42.08 8.24 60.32
N LEU A 421 41.38 8.61 61.41
CA LEU A 421 40.08 9.27 61.33
C LEU A 421 40.19 10.68 60.74
N ASP A 422 41.21 11.46 61.11
CA ASP A 422 41.43 12.79 60.55
C ASP A 422 41.75 12.73 59.04
N GLU A 423 42.55 11.76 58.60
CA GLU A 423 42.80 11.52 57.17
C GLU A 423 41.52 11.15 56.41
N THR A 424 40.67 10.32 57.01
CA THR A 424 39.37 9.95 56.43
C THR A 424 38.42 11.14 56.37
N LEU A 425 38.37 11.98 57.41
CA LEU A 425 37.55 13.19 57.40
C LEU A 425 38.04 14.21 56.36
N ARG A 426 39.35 14.32 56.14
CA ARG A 426 39.93 15.16 55.08
C ARG A 426 39.58 14.66 53.68
N SER A 427 39.60 13.34 53.46
CA SER A 427 39.23 12.76 52.16
C SER A 427 37.74 12.94 51.87
N VAL A 428 36.87 12.76 52.87
CA VAL A 428 35.43 13.01 52.77
C VAL A 428 35.14 14.50 52.56
N LYS A 429 35.84 15.40 53.26
CA LYS A 429 35.71 16.86 53.05
C LYS A 429 36.16 17.28 51.66
N SER A 430 37.24 16.68 51.14
CA SER A 430 37.70 16.89 49.76
C SER A 430 36.67 16.42 48.73
N LEU A 431 36.01 15.29 48.99
CA LEU A 431 34.92 14.79 48.14
C LEU A 431 33.70 15.71 48.19
N SER A 432 33.28 16.16 49.38
CA SER A 432 32.18 17.13 49.54
C SER A 432 32.46 18.44 48.80
N GLY A 433 33.68 18.99 48.95
CA GLY A 433 34.07 20.21 48.23
C GLY A 433 34.19 20.02 46.71
N ALA A 434 34.47 18.81 46.23
CA ALA A 434 34.46 18.50 44.81
C ALA A 434 33.03 18.40 44.24
N ILE A 435 32.11 17.82 45.01
CA ILE A 435 30.68 17.71 44.65
C ILE A 435 30.02 19.10 44.64
N GLU A 436 30.30 19.94 45.64
CA GLU A 436 29.76 21.31 45.75
C GLU A 436 30.24 22.22 44.61
N ARG A 437 31.48 22.02 44.13
CA ARG A 437 32.02 22.82 43.01
C ARG A 437 31.59 22.35 41.62
N LYS A 438 31.32 21.05 41.44
CA LYS A 438 30.92 20.47 40.14
C LYS A 438 30.02 19.22 40.30
N PRO A 439 28.73 19.39 40.61
CA PRO A 439 27.80 18.26 40.77
C PRO A 439 27.66 17.43 39.48
N ASN A 440 27.75 18.07 38.30
CA ASN A 440 27.67 17.40 37.00
C ASN A 440 28.75 16.32 36.75
N SER A 441 29.84 16.31 37.52
CA SER A 441 30.92 15.33 37.36
C SER A 441 30.56 13.90 37.84
N LEU A 442 29.46 13.76 38.58
CA LEU A 442 28.94 12.47 39.06
C LEU A 442 28.15 11.71 37.98
N ILE A 443 27.49 12.42 37.07
CA ILE A 443 26.64 11.83 36.03
C ILE A 443 27.44 11.56 34.75
N PHE A 444 28.35 12.47 34.38
CA PHE A 444 29.07 12.40 33.10
C PHE A 444 30.50 11.85 33.22
N GLY A 445 30.95 11.53 34.45
CA GLY A 445 32.33 11.15 34.72
C GLY A 445 33.34 12.28 34.44
N LYS A 446 34.60 12.10 34.84
CA LYS A 446 35.68 13.04 34.45
C LYS A 446 35.88 12.93 32.93
N PRO A 447 35.98 14.04 32.18
CA PRO A 447 36.33 13.98 30.77
C PRO A 447 37.72 13.36 30.64
N GLY A 448 37.78 12.13 30.12
CA GLY A 448 39.03 11.52 29.69
C GLY A 448 39.63 12.38 28.58
N LYS A 449 40.96 12.55 28.59
CA LYS A 449 41.68 13.20 27.48
C LYS A 449 41.37 12.46 26.18
N VAL A 450 40.48 13.01 25.36
CA VAL A 450 40.24 12.54 23.99
C VAL A 450 41.42 13.02 23.15
N ALA A 451 42.18 12.10 22.57
CA ALA A 451 43.20 12.42 21.59
C ALA A 451 42.53 12.98 20.33
N PRO A 452 43.09 14.02 19.68
CA PRO A 452 42.47 14.61 18.50
C PRO A 452 42.46 13.62 17.33
N PRO A 453 41.42 13.65 16.48
CA PRO A 453 41.35 12.80 15.30
C PRO A 453 42.47 13.17 14.31
N LYS A 454 43.18 12.16 13.81
CA LYS A 454 44.13 12.33 12.70
C LYS A 454 43.35 12.70 11.45
N GLY A 455 43.53 13.95 11.00
CA GLY A 455 42.98 14.43 9.73
C GLY A 455 43.55 13.66 8.54
N THR A 456 42.68 13.29 7.62
CA THR A 456 43.01 12.89 6.25
C THR A 456 43.51 14.13 5.47
N PRO A 457 44.55 14.00 4.60
CA PRO A 457 44.98 15.11 3.77
C PRO A 457 44.05 15.27 2.55
N PRO A 458 43.83 16.50 2.07
CA PRO A 458 42.93 16.78 0.95
C PRO A 458 43.69 16.83 -0.39
N PRO A 459 42.93 17.00 -1.49
CA PRO A 459 42.49 15.96 -2.42
C PRO A 459 43.60 15.38 -3.32
#